data_AF-A0A399SLN1-F1
#
_entry.id   AF-A0A399SLN1-F1
#
_cell.length_a   1.000
_cell.length_b   1.000
_cell.length_c   1.000
_cell.angle_alpha   90.00
_cell.angle_beta   90.00
_cell.angle_gamma   90.00
#
_symmetry.space_group_name_H-M   'P 1'
#
loop_
_entity.id
_entity.type
_entity.pdbx_description
1 polymer ?
#
loop_
_entity_poly.entity_id
_entity_poly.type
_entity_poly.pdbx_seq_one_letter_code
_entity_poly.pdbx_strand_id
1 'polypeptide(L)'
;KPFVTGPQLLARGATNEVAPGQTADVLISLKLRNEATLKALAHDVNDPRSPHYRKYPTSEQFLADHAPTQAQVDAVVRYLRQNGFIDIDVAPNRLLVSARGTAGTVKAAFNTPLVHYQLAGRSGFANSGKAQVPRALGGIVCSVLGLQNVARARPMLRVGDVAEARTLAAG
;
A
#
# COMPACT_ATOMS: atom_id res chain seq x y z
N LYS A 1 12.55 8.96 0.33
CA LYS A 1 11.96 10.32 0.54
C LYS A 1 10.52 10.12 1.00
N PRO A 2 10.08 10.70 2.11
CA PRO A 2 8.71 10.49 2.61
C PRO A 2 7.72 11.12 1.63
N PHE A 3 6.73 10.33 1.21
CA PHE A 3 5.62 10.81 0.38
C PHE A 3 4.63 11.53 1.31
N VAL A 4 4.69 12.87 1.31
CA VAL A 4 3.66 13.70 1.91
C VAL A 4 2.60 13.89 0.83
N THR A 5 1.40 13.37 1.03
CA THR A 5 0.31 13.55 0.07
C THR A 5 -0.28 14.96 0.20
N GLY A 6 -0.85 15.51 -0.89
CA GLY A 6 -1.49 16.83 -0.90
C GLY A 6 -2.41 17.14 0.30
N PRO A 7 -3.24 16.18 0.80
CA PRO A 7 -4.08 16.38 1.98
C PRO A 7 -3.29 16.70 3.26
N GLN A 8 -2.09 16.15 3.42
CA GLN A 8 -1.25 16.35 4.61
C GLN A 8 -0.69 17.77 4.71
N LEU A 9 -0.61 18.51 3.60
CA LEU A 9 -0.13 19.91 3.57
C LEU A 9 -1.18 20.91 4.08
N LEU A 10 -2.47 20.57 4.01
CA LEU A 10 -3.59 21.43 4.43
C LEU A 10 -3.93 21.28 5.93
N ALA A 11 -3.23 20.41 6.65
CA ALA A 11 -3.57 19.97 8.00
C ALA A 11 -3.08 20.88 9.14
N ARG A 12 -2.71 22.14 8.88
CA ARG A 12 -2.32 23.07 9.96
C ARG A 12 -3.56 23.50 10.75
N GLY A 13 -3.88 22.72 11.78
CA GLY A 13 -4.95 22.96 12.76
C GLY A 13 -6.09 21.95 12.64
N ALA A 14 -6.01 20.83 13.36
CA ALA A 14 -7.04 19.79 13.37
C ALA A 14 -8.01 20.01 14.54
N THR A 15 -9.27 20.31 14.26
CA THR A 15 -10.36 20.30 15.27
C THR A 15 -11.30 19.09 15.16
N ASN A 16 -11.14 18.21 14.15
CA ASN A 16 -12.03 17.05 13.94
C ASN A 16 -11.24 15.75 13.70
N GLU A 17 -10.74 15.14 14.78
CA GLU A 17 -10.22 13.76 14.75
C GLU A 17 -11.35 12.78 14.44
N VAL A 18 -11.05 11.72 13.68
CA VAL A 18 -11.99 10.62 13.43
C VAL A 18 -12.31 9.93 14.76
N ALA A 19 -13.59 9.61 15.00
CA ALA A 19 -14.01 8.98 16.24
C ALA A 19 -13.20 7.70 16.52
N PRO A 20 -12.69 7.49 17.75
CA PRO A 20 -11.73 6.42 18.05
C PRO A 20 -12.27 5.02 17.82
N GLY A 21 -13.59 4.82 17.87
CA GLY A 21 -14.27 3.56 17.59
C GLY A 21 -14.63 3.33 16.12
N GLN A 22 -14.42 4.32 15.24
CA GLN A 22 -14.71 4.18 13.82
C GLN A 22 -13.73 3.18 13.17
N THR A 23 -14.27 2.23 12.42
CA THR A 23 -13.48 1.19 11.72
C THR A 23 -12.50 1.80 10.74
N ALA A 24 -11.29 1.24 10.73
CA ALA A 24 -10.24 1.55 9.78
C ALA A 24 -9.50 0.26 9.38
N ASP A 25 -9.44 0.00 8.08
CA ASP A 25 -8.65 -1.11 7.53
C ASP A 25 -7.26 -0.60 7.15
N VAL A 26 -6.24 -1.40 7.47
CA VAL A 26 -4.84 -1.09 7.15
C VAL A 26 -4.23 -2.19 6.31
N LEU A 27 -3.26 -1.81 5.49
CA LEU A 27 -2.45 -2.74 4.71
C LEU A 27 -0.99 -2.40 4.91
N ILE A 28 -0.23 -3.34 5.46
CA ILE A 28 1.20 -3.19 5.72
C ILE A 28 1.95 -3.84 4.57
N SER A 29 2.71 -3.03 3.83
CA SER A 29 3.63 -3.52 2.82
C SER A 29 4.98 -3.82 3.44
N LEU A 30 5.55 -4.98 3.10
CA LEU A 30 6.83 -5.44 3.63
C LEU A 30 7.94 -5.26 2.59
N LYS A 31 9.18 -5.08 3.07
CA LYS A 31 10.36 -4.92 2.24
C LYS A 31 10.78 -6.25 1.63
N LEU A 32 11.17 -6.20 0.37
CA LEU A 32 11.84 -7.33 -0.28
C LEU A 32 13.21 -7.56 0.37
N ARG A 33 13.62 -8.82 0.40
CA ARG A 33 15.00 -9.21 0.68
C ARG A 33 15.79 -9.24 -0.62
N ASN A 34 17.09 -9.01 -0.51
CA ASN A 34 18.01 -9.11 -1.64
C ASN A 34 17.56 -8.28 -2.86
N GLU A 35 17.08 -7.05 -2.64
CA GLU A 35 16.51 -6.19 -3.70
C GLU A 35 17.51 -5.93 -4.84
N ALA A 36 18.80 -5.79 -4.52
CA ALA A 36 19.85 -5.61 -5.51
C ALA A 36 19.98 -6.81 -6.46
N THR A 37 19.92 -8.04 -5.94
CA THR A 37 20.00 -9.24 -6.77
C THR A 37 18.71 -9.48 -7.54
N LEU A 38 17.54 -9.17 -6.96
CA LEU A 38 16.27 -9.19 -7.69
C LEU A 38 16.26 -8.20 -8.85
N LYS A 39 16.82 -7.00 -8.67
CA LYS A 39 16.94 -5.99 -9.72
C LYS A 39 17.87 -6.46 -10.84
N ALA A 40 19.00 -7.07 -10.51
CA ALA A 40 19.90 -7.67 -11.50
C ALA A 40 19.19 -8.81 -12.27
N LEU A 41 18.50 -9.71 -11.57
CA LEU A 41 17.72 -10.78 -12.21
C LEU A 41 16.67 -10.21 -13.15
N ALA A 42 15.92 -9.17 -12.73
CA ALA A 42 14.91 -8.53 -13.56
C ALA A 42 15.50 -7.90 -14.83
N HIS A 43 16.74 -7.39 -14.77
CA HIS A 43 17.45 -6.94 -15.97
C HIS A 43 17.82 -8.13 -16.86
N ASP A 44 18.46 -9.14 -16.30
CA ASP A 44 19.05 -10.26 -17.03
C ASP A 44 18.02 -11.14 -17.75
N VAL A 45 16.83 -11.34 -17.16
CA VAL A 45 15.77 -12.12 -17.82
C VAL A 45 15.15 -11.39 -19.02
N ASN A 46 15.33 -10.07 -19.11
CA ASN A 46 14.81 -9.24 -20.19
C ASN A 46 15.87 -8.85 -21.24
N ASP A 47 17.17 -9.09 -20.98
CA ASP A 47 18.26 -8.82 -21.92
C ASP A 47 18.53 -10.03 -22.84
N PRO A 48 18.34 -9.94 -24.17
CA PRO A 48 18.64 -11.01 -25.12
C PRO A 48 20.10 -11.48 -25.14
N ARG A 49 21.04 -10.66 -24.64
CA ARG A 49 22.48 -11.01 -24.56
C ARG A 49 22.82 -11.79 -23.29
N SER A 50 21.91 -11.82 -22.31
CA SER A 50 22.14 -12.51 -21.06
C SER A 50 21.98 -14.03 -21.22
N PRO A 51 22.84 -14.84 -20.56
CA PRO A 51 22.61 -16.29 -20.46
C PRO A 51 21.33 -16.64 -19.68
N HIS A 52 20.72 -15.67 -19.00
CA HIS A 52 19.47 -15.79 -18.26
C HIS A 52 18.25 -15.25 -19.01
N TYR A 53 18.38 -14.85 -20.29
CA TYR A 53 17.26 -14.35 -21.08
C TYR A 53 16.07 -15.31 -21.06
N ARG A 54 14.87 -14.78 -20.75
CA ARG A 54 13.60 -15.52 -20.60
C ARG A 54 13.61 -16.63 -19.53
N LYS A 55 14.59 -16.69 -18.64
CA LYS A 55 14.65 -17.63 -17.51
C LYS A 55 14.10 -16.98 -16.24
N TYR A 56 12.78 -16.89 -16.15
CA TYR A 56 12.10 -16.29 -15.00
C TYR A 56 12.15 -17.21 -13.76
N PRO A 57 12.26 -16.65 -12.54
CA PRO A 57 12.17 -17.44 -11.32
C PRO A 57 10.76 -17.98 -11.13
N THR A 58 10.66 -19.16 -10.49
CA THR A 58 9.35 -19.66 -10.03
C THR A 58 8.87 -18.88 -8.80
N SER A 59 7.59 -19.00 -8.47
CA SER A 59 7.01 -18.40 -7.27
C SER A 59 7.75 -18.85 -6.00
N GLU A 60 8.13 -20.13 -5.92
CA GLU A 60 8.83 -20.72 -4.79
C GLU A 60 10.25 -20.14 -4.65
N GLN A 61 10.96 -19.98 -5.77
CA GLN A 61 12.28 -19.34 -5.79
C GLN A 61 12.19 -17.88 -5.34
N PHE A 62 11.22 -17.13 -5.85
CA PHE A 62 10.99 -15.75 -5.42
C PHE A 62 10.68 -15.68 -3.92
N LEU A 63 9.82 -16.57 -3.41
CA LEU A 63 9.48 -16.63 -2.00
C LEU A 63 10.70 -16.94 -1.13
N ALA A 64 11.54 -17.88 -1.56
CA ALA A 64 12.74 -18.30 -0.84
C ALA A 64 13.81 -17.20 -0.78
N ASP A 65 14.02 -16.48 -1.88
CA ASP A 65 15.19 -15.60 -2.03
C ASP A 65 14.87 -14.12 -1.82
N HIS A 66 13.63 -13.70 -2.10
CA HIS A 66 13.29 -12.28 -2.21
C HIS A 66 12.09 -11.84 -1.36
N ALA A 67 11.14 -12.71 -1.06
CA ALA A 67 10.05 -12.37 -0.15
C ALA A 67 10.54 -12.26 1.31
N PRO A 68 9.87 -11.49 2.17
CA PRO A 68 10.11 -11.50 3.62
C PRO A 68 10.14 -12.91 4.19
N THR A 69 11.02 -13.14 5.16
CA THR A 69 11.03 -14.43 5.88
C THR A 69 9.76 -14.58 6.72
N GLN A 70 9.39 -15.83 7.05
CA GLN A 70 8.25 -16.08 7.92
C GLN A 70 8.39 -15.34 9.27
N ALA A 71 9.57 -15.38 9.88
CA ALA A 71 9.84 -14.67 11.13
C ALA A 71 9.61 -13.15 11.05
N GLN A 72 9.92 -12.53 9.90
CA GLN A 72 9.65 -11.10 9.69
C GLN A 72 8.16 -10.82 9.56
N VAL A 73 7.41 -11.68 8.86
CA VAL A 73 5.95 -11.58 8.78
C VAL A 73 5.34 -11.75 10.17
N ASP A 74 5.76 -12.77 10.92
CA ASP A 74 5.23 -13.05 12.26
C ASP A 74 5.50 -11.89 13.23
N ALA A 75 6.64 -11.20 13.10
CA ALA A 75 6.93 -10.01 13.88
C ALA A 75 5.92 -8.88 13.61
N VAL A 76 5.51 -8.68 12.36
CA VAL A 76 4.49 -7.70 11.98
C VAL A 76 3.10 -8.14 12.44
N VAL A 77 2.73 -9.40 12.23
CA VAL A 77 1.44 -9.95 12.70
C VAL A 77 1.30 -9.80 14.22
N ARG A 78 2.35 -10.15 14.97
CA ARG A 78 2.37 -10.00 16.43
C ARG A 78 2.22 -8.53 16.83
N TYR A 79 2.91 -7.62 16.15
CA TYR A 79 2.78 -6.19 16.40
C TYR A 79 1.34 -5.69 16.20
N LEU A 80 0.70 -6.08 15.09
CA LEU A 80 -0.69 -5.70 14.82
C LEU A 80 -1.64 -6.26 15.89
N ARG A 81 -1.52 -7.55 16.24
CA ARG A 81 -2.34 -8.17 17.31
C ARG A 81 -2.18 -7.46 18.65
N GLN A 82 -0.94 -7.14 19.04
CA GLN A 82 -0.66 -6.46 20.31
C GLN A 82 -1.26 -5.05 20.38
N ASN A 83 -1.48 -4.40 19.24
CA ASN A 83 -2.12 -3.09 19.17
C ASN A 83 -3.64 -3.16 19.02
N GLY A 84 -4.25 -4.36 19.02
CA GLY A 84 -5.70 -4.53 18.95
C GLY A 84 -6.28 -4.68 17.54
N PHE A 85 -5.44 -4.89 16.52
CA PHE A 85 -5.95 -5.24 15.19
C PHE A 85 -6.46 -6.70 15.15
N ILE A 86 -7.52 -6.90 14.37
CA ILE A 86 -8.19 -8.18 14.10
C ILE A 86 -8.21 -8.47 12.59
N ASP A 87 -8.79 -9.61 12.20
CA ASP A 87 -8.91 -10.04 10.80
C ASP A 87 -7.59 -9.92 10.03
N ILE A 88 -6.50 -10.33 10.67
CA ILE A 88 -5.15 -10.20 10.11
C ILE A 88 -4.93 -11.31 9.09
N ASP A 89 -4.74 -10.91 7.83
CA ASP A 89 -4.47 -11.81 6.73
C ASP A 89 -3.10 -11.51 6.11
N VAL A 90 -2.37 -12.57 5.75
CA VAL A 90 -1.05 -12.48 5.14
C VAL A 90 -1.18 -12.96 3.71
N ALA A 91 -0.85 -12.09 2.75
CA ALA A 91 -0.85 -12.48 1.35
C ALA A 91 0.15 -13.63 1.11
N PRO A 92 -0.15 -14.60 0.23
CA PRO A 92 0.73 -15.76 -0.02
C PRO A 92 2.15 -15.40 -0.44
N ASN A 93 2.34 -14.24 -1.09
CA ASN A 93 3.66 -13.72 -1.47
C ASN A 93 4.46 -13.09 -0.31
N ARG A 94 3.88 -13.03 0.90
CA ARG A 94 4.41 -12.41 2.13
C ARG A 94 4.74 -10.92 2.01
N LEU A 95 4.27 -10.23 0.97
CA LEU A 95 4.56 -8.80 0.77
C LEU A 95 3.53 -7.89 1.41
N LEU A 96 2.37 -8.42 1.75
CA LEU A 96 1.24 -7.66 2.27
C LEU A 96 0.66 -8.36 3.50
N VAL A 97 0.42 -7.57 4.54
CA VAL A 97 -0.35 -7.99 5.72
C VAL A 97 -1.51 -7.02 5.88
N SER A 98 -2.74 -7.49 5.68
CA SER A 98 -3.94 -6.69 5.90
C SER A 98 -4.45 -6.90 7.32
N ALA A 99 -5.13 -5.90 7.88
CA ALA A 99 -5.76 -6.01 9.18
C ALA A 99 -6.88 -4.99 9.35
N ARG A 100 -7.83 -5.29 10.22
CA ARG A 100 -8.92 -4.40 10.61
C ARG A 100 -8.73 -3.88 12.02
N GLY A 101 -9.00 -2.61 12.24
CA GLY A 101 -9.00 -1.99 13.57
C GLY A 101 -9.91 -0.78 13.61
N THR A 102 -9.62 0.14 14.51
CA THR A 102 -10.32 1.42 14.62
C THR A 102 -9.37 2.60 14.46
N ALA A 103 -9.89 3.82 14.31
CA ALA A 103 -9.07 5.03 14.30
C ALA A 103 -8.20 5.16 15.57
N GLY A 104 -8.71 4.74 16.74
CA GLY A 104 -7.92 4.67 17.98
C GLY A 104 -6.80 3.63 17.91
N THR A 105 -7.07 2.45 17.34
CA THR A 105 -6.08 1.38 17.09
C THR A 105 -4.95 1.89 16.20
N VAL A 106 -5.31 2.57 15.10
CA VAL A 106 -4.37 3.20 14.15
C VAL A 106 -3.51 4.25 14.84
N LYS A 107 -4.11 5.13 15.65
CA LYS A 107 -3.40 6.18 16.39
C LYS A 107 -2.36 5.60 17.34
N ALA A 108 -2.74 4.58 18.12
CA ALA A 108 -1.85 3.91 19.05
C ALA A 108 -0.71 3.18 18.32
N ALA A 109 -1.03 2.42 17.27
CA ALA A 109 -0.05 1.59 16.57
C ALA A 109 0.88 2.37 15.64
N PHE A 110 0.43 3.48 15.05
CA PHE A 110 1.23 4.18 14.05
C PHE A 110 1.63 5.59 14.47
N ASN A 111 1.35 5.97 15.71
CA ASN A 111 1.65 7.28 16.28
C ASN A 111 1.15 8.43 15.39
N THR A 112 -0.04 8.26 14.79
CA THR A 112 -0.67 9.31 13.97
C THR A 112 -2.18 9.23 14.07
N PRO A 113 -2.87 10.33 14.43
CA PRO A 113 -4.33 10.36 14.38
C PRO A 113 -4.82 10.48 12.94
N LEU A 114 -5.99 9.90 12.69
CA LEU A 114 -6.78 10.13 11.49
C LEU A 114 -7.67 11.35 11.72
N VAL A 115 -7.68 12.29 10.80
CA VAL A 115 -8.50 13.51 10.90
C VAL A 115 -9.34 13.68 9.65
N HIS A 116 -10.50 14.32 9.78
CA HIS A 116 -11.38 14.58 8.65
C HIS A 116 -10.78 15.64 7.72
N TYR A 117 -10.88 15.41 6.41
CA TYR A 117 -10.45 16.34 5.37
C TYR A 117 -11.56 16.58 4.37
N GLN A 118 -11.55 17.76 3.76
CA GLN A 118 -12.23 18.03 2.50
C GLN A 118 -11.20 18.25 1.39
N LEU A 119 -11.31 17.51 0.30
CA LEU A 119 -10.46 17.66 -0.88
C LEU A 119 -11.33 17.69 -2.13
N ALA A 120 -11.23 18.77 -2.91
CA ALA A 120 -11.98 18.93 -4.17
C ALA A 120 -13.49 18.63 -4.03
N GLY A 121 -14.12 19.18 -2.98
CA GLY A 121 -15.55 19.02 -2.69
C GLY A 121 -15.95 17.66 -2.09
N ARG A 122 -14.98 16.83 -1.68
CA ARG A 122 -15.24 15.51 -1.09
C ARG A 122 -14.72 15.42 0.33
N SER A 123 -15.53 14.90 1.23
CA SER A 123 -15.15 14.59 2.61
C SER A 123 -14.52 13.19 2.71
N GLY A 124 -13.51 13.07 3.56
CA GLY A 124 -12.87 11.80 3.90
C GLY A 124 -12.00 11.97 5.14
N PHE A 125 -11.05 11.06 5.35
CA PHE A 125 -10.01 11.19 6.37
C PHE A 125 -8.63 10.94 5.78
N ALA A 126 -7.61 11.42 6.49
CA ALA A 126 -6.21 11.06 6.28
C ALA A 126 -5.44 11.15 7.61
N ASN A 127 -4.25 10.53 7.67
CA ASN A 127 -3.33 10.71 8.77
C ASN A 127 -2.75 12.13 8.78
N SER A 128 -2.76 12.78 9.95
CA SER A 128 -2.23 14.14 10.11
C SER A 128 -0.70 14.20 10.22
N GLY A 129 -0.06 13.12 10.66
CA GLY A 129 1.39 13.00 10.82
C GLY A 129 1.96 11.80 10.07
N LYS A 130 3.29 11.69 10.02
CA LYS A 130 3.95 10.50 9.45
C LYS A 130 3.63 9.28 10.31
N ALA A 131 3.19 8.19 9.67
CA ALA A 131 3.06 6.91 10.33
C ALA A 131 4.44 6.40 10.79
N GLN A 132 4.49 5.89 12.02
CA GLN A 132 5.70 5.36 12.65
C GLN A 132 5.50 3.88 12.98
N VAL A 133 6.59 3.14 13.00
CA VAL A 133 6.62 1.75 13.50
C VAL A 133 7.80 1.60 14.46
N PRO A 134 7.77 0.64 15.40
CA PRO A 134 8.89 0.36 16.26
C PRO A 134 10.17 0.09 15.46
N ARG A 135 11.31 0.48 16.01
CA ARG A 135 12.63 0.30 15.36
C ARG A 135 12.87 -1.14 14.91
N ALA A 136 12.39 -2.13 15.68
CA ALA A 136 12.48 -3.55 15.35
C ALA A 136 11.82 -3.92 14.01
N LEU A 137 10.80 -3.16 13.58
CA LEU A 137 10.11 -3.35 12.29
C LEU A 137 10.65 -2.44 11.18
N GLY A 138 11.55 -1.51 11.47
CA GLY A 138 12.05 -0.52 10.50
C GLY A 138 12.77 -1.15 9.30
N GLY A 139 13.41 -2.31 9.48
CA GLY A 139 14.02 -3.10 8.40
C GLY A 139 13.04 -4.01 7.65
N ILE A 140 11.80 -4.13 8.12
CA ILE A 140 10.80 -5.09 7.62
C ILE A 140 9.66 -4.36 6.90
N VAL A 141 9.12 -3.30 7.51
CA VAL A 141 7.98 -2.56 6.97
C VAL A 141 8.46 -1.55 5.93
N CYS A 142 7.83 -1.57 4.76
CA CYS A 142 8.05 -0.60 3.69
C CYS A 142 7.12 0.61 3.88
N SER A 143 5.81 0.38 3.96
CA SER A 143 4.80 1.43 4.13
C SER A 143 3.52 0.91 4.78
N VAL A 144 2.77 1.82 5.41
CA VAL A 144 1.45 1.59 6.00
C VAL A 144 0.42 2.29 5.12
N LEU A 145 -0.46 1.51 4.50
CA LEU A 145 -1.55 1.99 3.65
C LEU A 145 -2.90 1.90 4.39
N GLY A 146 -3.93 2.52 3.83
CA GLY A 146 -5.28 2.58 4.46
C GLY A 146 -5.46 3.76 5.42
N LEU A 147 -4.41 4.53 5.67
CA LEU A 147 -4.45 5.71 6.54
C LEU A 147 -5.14 6.94 5.93
N GLN A 148 -5.74 6.80 4.74
CA GLN A 148 -6.51 7.84 4.08
C GLN A 148 -7.53 7.25 3.11
N ASN A 149 -8.67 7.92 2.94
CA ASN A 149 -9.68 7.57 1.93
C ASN A 149 -10.19 8.78 1.11
N VAL A 150 -9.63 9.96 1.37
CA VAL A 150 -10.05 11.24 0.76
C VAL A 150 -9.52 11.38 -0.68
N ALA A 151 -8.32 10.88 -0.96
CA ALA A 151 -7.77 10.81 -2.30
C ALA A 151 -8.14 9.47 -2.94
N ARG A 152 -8.88 9.54 -4.06
CA ARG A 152 -9.33 8.37 -4.83
C ARG A 152 -8.80 8.44 -6.25
N ALA A 153 -8.47 7.27 -6.80
CA ALA A 153 -8.20 7.14 -8.23
C ALA A 153 -9.41 7.66 -9.04
N ARG A 154 -9.13 8.34 -10.15
CA ARG A 154 -10.14 8.78 -11.10
C ARG A 154 -9.97 7.99 -12.39
N PRO A 155 -11.05 7.52 -13.01
CA PRO A 155 -10.94 6.91 -14.32
C PRO A 155 -10.34 7.94 -15.28
N MET A 156 -9.34 7.51 -16.07
CA MET A 156 -8.85 8.28 -17.22
C MET A 156 -9.70 8.01 -18.47
N LEU A 157 -10.91 7.48 -18.29
CA LEU A 157 -11.83 7.20 -19.37
C LEU A 157 -12.18 8.51 -20.08
N ARG A 158 -11.82 8.59 -21.36
CA ARG A 158 -12.32 9.58 -22.29
C ARG A 158 -13.30 8.85 -23.19
N VAL A 159 -14.58 9.16 -23.07
CA VAL A 159 -15.57 8.70 -24.05
C VAL A 159 -15.33 9.55 -25.30
N GLY A 160 -14.92 8.91 -26.40
CA GLY A 160 -14.82 9.59 -27.70
C GLY A 160 -16.20 9.73 -28.34
N ASP A 161 -16.36 10.73 -29.20
CA ASP A 161 -17.56 10.84 -30.04
C ASP A 161 -17.58 9.65 -31.01
N VAL A 162 -18.49 8.70 -30.78
CA VAL A 162 -18.76 7.64 -31.75
C VAL A 162 -19.59 8.28 -32.85
N ALA A 163 -18.96 8.65 -33.97
CA ALA A 163 -19.71 9.02 -35.16
C ALA A 163 -20.57 7.81 -35.58
N GLU A 164 -21.87 8.03 -35.80
CA GLU A 164 -22.78 7.00 -36.30
C GLU A 164 -22.18 6.34 -37.56
N ALA A 165 -22.33 5.02 -37.68
CA ALA A 165 -21.84 4.27 -38.81
C ALA A 165 -22.45 4.83 -40.11
N ARG A 166 -21.60 5.42 -40.97
CA ARG A 166 -22.01 5.75 -42.34
C ARG A 166 -22.24 4.44 -43.09
N THR A 167 -23.48 4.17 -43.44
CA THR A 167 -23.84 3.11 -44.38
C THR A 167 -23.17 3.39 -45.73
N LEU A 168 -22.25 2.52 -46.13
CA LEU A 168 -21.72 2.49 -47.50
C LEU A 168 -22.83 1.97 -48.40
N ALA A 169 -23.32 2.81 -49.31
CA ALA A 169 -24.24 2.39 -50.37
C ALA A 169 -23.54 1.34 -51.23
N ALA A 170 -24.16 0.16 -51.35
CA ALA A 170 -23.74 -0.87 -52.30
C ALA A 170 -24.03 -0.36 -53.72
N GLY A 171 -22.99 -0.30 -54.55
CA GLY A 171 -23.08 -0.09 -56.00
C GLY A 171 -23.03 -1.41 -56.73
#